data_AF-A0A9D1PG05-F1
#
_entry.id   AF-A0A9D1PG05-F1
#
_cell.length_a   1.000
_cell.length_b   1.000
_cell.length_c   1.000
_cell.angle_alpha   90.00
_cell.angle_beta   90.00
_cell.angle_gamma   90.00
#
_symmetry.space_group_name_H-M   'P 1'
#
loop_
_entity.id
_entity.type
_entity.pdbx_description
1 polymer ?
#
loop_
_entity_poly.entity_id
_entity_poly.type
_entity_poly.pdbx_seq_one_letter_code
_entity_poly.pdbx_strand_id
1 'polypeptide(L)'
;MGLLAILKGEQPGLIATLLNYKNVGQFGEYMTEYALKNNNLKGEYIVLKNAYVPLKNKSTEIDLLMIHEKGIFVFESKNYSGWIFGKADDRNWVQRMANGSKHVFYNPIKQNNTHIMALADYLSLPSDAFTSYIVFSERCRLKKVPKSTQEIVILQRNKMLKNLRKELKKREVIYTKEQIKEFEMKLKPLTNVSDEVKKQHIEDIKQKHDSDICPFCGKKLIKRTGKYGQFMGCTGYPKCKYTRQIDK
;
A
#
# COMPACT_ATOMS: atom_id res chain seq x y z
N MET A 1 28.73 -15.88 -10.10
CA MET A 1 28.55 -15.63 -11.54
C MET A 1 27.05 -15.47 -11.82
N GLY A 2 26.49 -14.30 -12.08
CA GLY A 2 27.13 -13.04 -12.37
C GLY A 2 26.22 -11.85 -12.09
N LEU A 3 26.89 -10.73 -11.86
CA LEU A 3 26.47 -9.34 -11.76
C LEU A 3 25.42 -8.89 -12.80
N LEU A 4 25.10 -9.70 -13.82
CA LEU A 4 24.13 -9.45 -14.89
C LEU A 4 22.66 -9.65 -14.51
N ALA A 5 22.33 -10.34 -13.41
CA ALA A 5 20.93 -10.46 -12.97
C ALA A 5 20.42 -9.19 -12.26
N ILE A 6 21.33 -8.40 -11.69
CA ILE A 6 21.05 -7.09 -11.06
C ILE A 6 20.77 -6.01 -12.13
N LEU A 7 21.34 -6.16 -13.33
CA LEU A 7 21.17 -5.25 -14.48
C LEU A 7 19.81 -5.38 -15.21
N LYS A 8 18.96 -6.36 -14.86
CA LYS A 8 17.67 -6.60 -15.56
C LYS A 8 16.44 -5.93 -14.92
N GLY A 9 16.59 -5.21 -13.82
CA GLY A 9 15.59 -4.23 -13.34
C GLY A 9 14.21 -4.81 -12.95
N GLU A 10 14.17 -5.96 -12.25
CA GLU A 10 12.92 -6.71 -12.09
C GLU A 10 12.12 -6.48 -10.79
N GLN A 11 12.60 -5.77 -9.74
CA GLN A 11 11.77 -5.30 -8.59
C GLN A 11 12.37 -4.08 -7.84
N PRO A 12 11.54 -3.18 -7.27
CA PRO A 12 11.60 -2.98 -5.81
C PRO A 12 10.24 -2.67 -5.14
N GLY A 13 10.23 -2.59 -3.80
CA GLY A 13 9.27 -1.81 -3.01
C GLY A 13 9.86 -1.43 -1.65
N LEU A 14 9.77 -0.15 -1.24
CA LEU A 14 8.81 0.40 -0.25
C LEU A 14 9.27 1.68 0.49
N ILE A 15 10.56 2.06 0.53
CA ILE A 15 10.96 3.36 1.15
C ILE A 15 11.89 4.19 0.26
N ALA A 16 12.66 3.50 -0.56
CA ALA A 16 13.36 4.06 -1.67
C ALA A 16 13.88 2.83 -2.42
N THR A 17 14.14 2.95 -3.70
CA THR A 17 15.47 2.57 -4.11
C THR A 17 16.42 3.52 -3.36
N LEU A 18 16.83 3.16 -2.12
CA LEU A 18 17.65 3.94 -1.16
C LEU A 18 18.33 5.18 -1.78
N LEU A 19 17.93 6.38 -1.37
CA LEU A 19 18.67 7.64 -1.55
C LEU A 19 19.02 8.16 -2.98
N ASN A 20 18.93 7.40 -4.08
CA ASN A 20 18.92 7.86 -5.49
C ASN A 20 19.20 6.68 -6.46
N TYR A 21 18.34 6.46 -7.46
CA TYR A 21 18.68 6.53 -8.90
C TYR A 21 17.50 6.09 -9.81
N LYS A 22 16.99 7.06 -10.58
CA LYS A 22 16.28 7.02 -11.89
C LYS A 22 15.58 5.73 -12.38
N ASN A 23 14.26 5.85 -12.56
CA ASN A 23 13.49 5.66 -13.81
C ASN A 23 12.42 4.55 -14.01
N VAL A 24 12.17 3.59 -13.10
CA VAL A 24 11.13 2.55 -13.39
C VAL A 24 10.00 2.47 -12.36
N GLY A 25 10.28 2.46 -11.04
CA GLY A 25 9.24 2.49 -9.99
C GLY A 25 8.45 3.79 -9.96
N GLN A 26 9.18 4.92 -9.97
CA GLN A 26 8.63 6.27 -10.07
C GLN A 26 7.74 6.46 -11.30
N PHE A 27 7.98 5.73 -12.40
CA PHE A 27 7.12 5.77 -13.59
C PHE A 27 5.75 5.12 -13.33
N GLY A 28 5.71 4.06 -12.51
CA GLY A 28 4.51 3.45 -11.96
C GLY A 28 3.57 4.47 -11.32
N GLU A 29 4.12 5.13 -10.30
CA GLU A 29 3.48 6.13 -9.46
C GLU A 29 3.17 7.41 -10.22
N TYR A 30 4.13 7.96 -10.97
CA TYR A 30 3.95 9.16 -11.80
C TYR A 30 2.79 9.01 -12.77
N MET A 31 2.64 7.86 -13.44
CA MET A 31 1.51 7.64 -14.35
C MET A 31 0.17 7.55 -13.61
N THR A 32 0.18 7.03 -12.39
CA THR A 32 -1.01 6.95 -11.54
C THR A 32 -1.39 8.36 -11.06
N GLU A 33 -0.43 9.14 -10.61
CA GLU A 33 -0.58 10.56 -10.25
C GLU A 33 -1.06 11.40 -11.44
N TYR A 34 -0.38 11.31 -12.59
CA TYR A 34 -0.71 12.03 -13.82
C TYR A 34 -2.14 11.73 -14.24
N ALA A 35 -2.59 10.48 -14.12
CA ALA A 35 -3.97 10.11 -14.40
C ALA A 35 -4.97 10.81 -13.47
N LEU A 36 -4.61 11.05 -12.20
CA LEU A 36 -5.47 11.71 -11.21
C LEU A 36 -5.45 13.24 -11.33
N LYS A 37 -4.29 13.86 -11.60
CA LYS A 37 -4.12 15.33 -11.52
C LYS A 37 -4.52 16.12 -12.77
N ASN A 38 -4.59 15.49 -13.95
CA ASN A 38 -4.87 16.22 -15.19
C ASN A 38 -6.37 16.47 -15.46
N ASN A 39 -7.11 17.00 -14.46
CA ASN A 39 -8.55 17.32 -14.55
C ASN A 39 -9.43 16.18 -15.07
N ASN A 40 -9.01 14.95 -14.81
CA ASN A 40 -9.65 13.75 -15.32
C ASN A 40 -10.81 13.26 -14.45
N LEU A 41 -11.02 13.89 -13.29
CA LEU A 41 -12.01 13.55 -12.28
C LEU A 41 -12.88 14.78 -12.00
N LYS A 42 -14.19 14.55 -11.82
CA LYS A 42 -15.17 15.58 -11.46
C LYS A 42 -15.32 15.62 -9.94
N GLY A 43 -15.59 16.79 -9.37
CA GLY A 43 -15.80 17.00 -7.94
C GLY A 43 -14.60 17.66 -7.26
N GLU A 44 -14.73 17.98 -5.99
CA GLU A 44 -13.63 18.52 -5.17
C GLU A 44 -12.73 17.38 -4.69
N TYR A 45 -11.42 17.50 -4.91
CA TYR A 45 -10.44 16.52 -4.44
C TYR A 45 -9.02 17.10 -4.34
N ILE A 46 -8.19 16.44 -3.52
CA ILE A 46 -6.75 16.65 -3.45
C ILE A 46 -6.02 15.32 -3.65
N VAL A 47 -4.74 15.41 -4.04
CA VAL A 47 -3.86 14.25 -4.19
C VAL A 47 -2.55 14.53 -3.44
N LEU A 48 -2.25 13.68 -2.46
CA LEU A 48 -1.04 13.72 -1.64
C LEU A 48 -0.12 12.55 -1.99
N LYS A 49 1.19 12.76 -1.86
CA LYS A 49 2.22 11.76 -2.14
C LYS A 49 3.20 11.64 -1.01
N ASN A 50 3.80 10.47 -0.86
CA ASN A 50 4.87 10.18 0.10
C ASN A 50 4.48 10.66 1.51
N ALA A 51 3.26 10.34 1.95
CA ALA A 51 2.75 10.76 3.25
C ALA A 51 3.25 9.79 4.33
N TYR A 52 4.08 10.27 5.25
CA TYR A 52 4.62 9.50 6.38
C TYR A 52 3.66 9.61 7.56
N VAL A 53 2.66 8.73 7.59
CA VAL A 53 1.60 8.74 8.60
C VAL A 53 2.09 8.07 9.88
N PRO A 54 1.95 8.69 11.06
CA PRO A 54 2.29 8.06 12.32
C PRO A 54 1.53 6.75 12.54
N LEU A 55 2.24 5.75 13.04
CA LEU A 55 1.71 4.46 13.45
C LEU A 55 2.43 4.07 14.75
N LYS A 56 1.88 4.54 15.88
CA LYS A 56 2.48 4.39 17.21
C LYS A 56 3.86 5.03 17.29
N ASN A 57 4.88 4.27 17.66
CA ASN A 57 6.26 4.73 17.77
C ASN A 57 7.01 4.67 16.42
N LYS A 58 6.28 4.46 15.31
CA LYS A 58 6.82 4.34 13.95
C LYS A 58 5.97 5.18 13.00
N SER A 59 6.32 5.14 11.73
CA SER A 59 5.50 5.68 10.64
C SER A 59 5.20 4.60 9.59
N THR A 60 4.22 4.89 8.74
CA THR A 60 4.03 4.21 7.47
C THR A 60 4.04 5.23 6.35
N GLU A 61 4.79 4.94 5.28
CA GLU A 61 4.73 5.73 4.06
C GLU A 61 3.52 5.31 3.21
N ILE A 62 2.82 6.30 2.67
CA ILE A 62 1.72 6.14 1.72
C ILE A 62 2.11 6.86 0.45
N ASP A 63 2.39 6.09 -0.59
CA ASP A 63 2.91 6.60 -1.87
C ASP A 63 1.94 7.58 -2.51
N LEU A 64 0.65 7.23 -2.51
CA LEU A 64 -0.38 8.02 -3.17
C LEU A 64 -1.73 7.92 -2.44
N LEU A 65 -2.24 9.09 -2.05
CA LEU A 65 -3.50 9.26 -1.35
C LEU A 65 -4.34 10.28 -2.13
N MET A 66 -5.60 9.93 -2.39
CA MET A 66 -6.58 10.87 -2.93
C MET A 66 -7.70 11.07 -1.91
N ILE A 67 -7.97 12.32 -1.59
CA ILE A 67 -9.12 12.71 -0.78
C ILE A 67 -10.09 13.41 -1.71
N HIS A 68 -11.26 12.81 -1.89
CA HIS A 68 -12.31 13.30 -2.77
C HIS A 68 -13.56 13.53 -1.95
N GLU A 69 -14.43 14.45 -2.37
CA GLU A 69 -15.72 14.73 -1.72
C GLU A 69 -16.62 13.47 -1.55
N LYS A 70 -16.27 12.34 -2.19
CA LYS A 70 -17.03 11.08 -2.21
C LYS A 70 -16.30 9.90 -1.55
N GLY A 71 -15.17 10.15 -0.89
CA GLY A 71 -14.39 9.10 -0.21
C GLY A 71 -12.90 9.37 -0.20
N ILE A 72 -12.20 8.61 0.64
CA ILE A 72 -10.74 8.61 0.74
C ILE A 72 -10.20 7.36 0.05
N PHE A 73 -9.26 7.52 -0.87
CA PHE A 73 -8.74 6.44 -1.71
C PHE A 73 -7.24 6.31 -1.50
N VAL A 74 -6.81 5.14 -1.03
CA VAL A 74 -5.41 4.85 -0.72
C VAL A 74 -4.85 3.91 -1.78
N PHE A 75 -3.83 4.34 -2.52
CA PHE A 75 -3.30 3.62 -3.67
C PHE A 75 -1.97 2.95 -3.34
N GLU A 76 -1.91 1.65 -3.63
CA GLU A 76 -0.72 0.82 -3.55
C GLU A 76 -0.30 0.41 -4.97
N SER A 77 0.77 1.02 -5.49
CA SER A 77 1.25 0.79 -6.86
C SER A 77 2.30 -0.32 -6.88
N LYS A 78 2.08 -1.36 -7.69
CA LYS A 78 3.00 -2.48 -7.87
C LYS A 78 3.46 -2.58 -9.32
N ASN A 79 4.72 -2.23 -9.57
CA ASN A 79 5.29 -2.24 -10.91
C ASN A 79 5.88 -3.61 -11.31
N TYR A 80 5.06 -4.65 -11.29
CA TYR A 80 5.46 -6.01 -11.70
C TYR A 80 5.09 -6.32 -13.15
N SER A 81 5.82 -7.27 -13.73
CA SER A 81 5.50 -7.94 -15.00
C SER A 81 5.23 -9.43 -14.78
N GLY A 82 4.96 -10.19 -15.85
CA GLY A 82 4.75 -11.64 -15.74
C GLY A 82 3.40 -11.99 -15.12
N TRP A 83 3.30 -13.10 -14.37
CA TRP A 83 2.05 -13.57 -13.79
C TRP A 83 2.02 -13.38 -12.29
N ILE A 84 0.91 -12.87 -11.76
CA ILE A 84 0.72 -12.61 -10.34
C ILE A 84 -0.30 -13.60 -9.75
N PHE A 85 0.06 -14.16 -8.59
CA PHE A 85 -0.73 -15.11 -7.82
C PHE A 85 -0.72 -14.73 -6.34
N GLY A 86 -1.85 -14.91 -5.66
CA GLY A 86 -1.94 -14.74 -4.22
C GLY A 86 -3.39 -14.69 -3.74
N LYS A 87 -3.62 -14.97 -2.46
CA LYS A 87 -4.93 -14.87 -1.81
C LYS A 87 -4.95 -13.70 -0.84
N ALA A 88 -6.14 -13.30 -0.41
CA ALA A 88 -6.31 -12.17 0.52
C ALA A 88 -5.67 -12.45 1.89
N ASP A 89 -5.73 -13.71 2.33
CA ASP A 89 -5.20 -14.18 3.61
C ASP A 89 -3.70 -14.48 3.58
N ASP A 90 -3.13 -14.79 2.42
CA ASP A 90 -1.69 -15.07 2.25
C ASP A 90 -0.82 -13.94 2.78
N ARG A 91 0.29 -14.26 3.48
CA ARG A 91 1.27 -13.24 3.91
C ARG A 91 1.97 -12.60 2.72
N ASN A 92 2.36 -13.42 1.75
CA ASN A 92 3.12 -13.00 0.58
C ASN A 92 2.42 -13.50 -0.69
N TRP A 93 2.56 -12.73 -1.76
CA TRP A 93 2.14 -13.09 -3.11
C TRP A 93 3.34 -13.50 -3.94
N VAL A 94 3.08 -14.11 -5.10
CA VAL A 94 4.11 -14.65 -5.99
C VAL A 94 3.97 -14.05 -7.37
N GLN A 95 5.08 -13.53 -7.88
CA GLN A 95 5.30 -13.20 -9.28
C GLN A 95 6.00 -14.39 -9.96
N ARG A 96 5.53 -14.79 -11.13
CA ARG A 96 6.19 -15.77 -12.00
C ARG A 96 6.56 -15.12 -13.34
N MET A 97 7.80 -15.27 -13.75
CA MET A 97 8.31 -14.78 -15.03
C MET A 97 8.20 -15.85 -16.12
N ALA A 98 8.32 -15.43 -17.38
CA ALA A 98 8.21 -16.33 -18.54
C ALA A 98 9.30 -17.42 -18.55
N ASN A 99 10.50 -17.10 -18.06
CA ASN A 99 11.61 -18.04 -17.89
C ASN A 99 11.41 -19.03 -16.71
N GLY A 100 10.25 -18.98 -16.03
CA GLY A 100 9.93 -19.84 -14.90
C GLY A 100 10.43 -19.32 -13.54
N SER A 101 11.20 -18.22 -13.50
CA SER A 101 11.65 -17.63 -12.23
C SER A 101 10.46 -17.19 -11.38
N LYS A 102 10.64 -17.25 -10.07
CA LYS A 102 9.61 -16.89 -9.09
C LYS A 102 10.17 -15.88 -8.11
N HIS A 103 9.41 -14.82 -7.87
CA HIS A 103 9.73 -13.81 -6.87
C HIS A 103 8.56 -13.68 -5.91
N VAL A 104 8.86 -13.74 -4.61
CA VAL A 104 7.88 -13.61 -3.53
C VAL A 104 7.91 -12.17 -3.05
N PHE A 105 6.75 -11.55 -2.88
CA PHE A 105 6.63 -10.18 -2.38
C PHE A 105 5.51 -10.08 -1.35
N TYR A 106 5.59 -9.11 -0.44
CA TYR A 106 4.58 -8.95 0.61
C TYR A 106 3.20 -8.67 0.02
N ASN A 107 2.15 -9.23 0.64
CA ASN A 107 0.79 -9.09 0.14
C ASN A 107 0.37 -7.59 0.12
N PRO A 108 0.09 -7.02 -1.06
CA PRO A 108 -0.21 -5.60 -1.20
C PRO A 108 -1.54 -5.19 -0.56
N ILE A 109 -2.49 -6.12 -0.40
CA ILE A 109 -3.74 -5.87 0.33
C ILE A 109 -3.42 -5.63 1.80
N LYS A 110 -2.57 -6.47 2.41
CA LYS A 110 -2.18 -6.31 3.81
C LYS A 110 -1.32 -5.06 4.02
N GLN A 111 -0.47 -4.74 3.04
CA GLN A 111 0.31 -3.50 3.04
C GLN A 111 -0.62 -2.29 3.05
N ASN A 112 -1.54 -2.18 2.10
CA ASN A 112 -2.43 -1.02 2.01
C ASN A 112 -3.40 -0.94 3.20
N ASN A 113 -3.83 -2.07 3.76
CA ASN A 113 -4.60 -2.08 5.00
C ASN A 113 -3.81 -1.48 6.18
N THR A 114 -2.48 -1.62 6.20
CA THR A 114 -1.60 -0.96 7.18
C THR A 114 -1.71 0.55 7.09
N HIS A 115 -1.62 1.07 5.86
CA HIS A 115 -1.75 2.49 5.54
C HIS A 115 -3.12 3.02 5.96
N ILE A 116 -4.19 2.30 5.63
CA ILE A 116 -5.57 2.66 6.00
C ILE A 116 -5.74 2.69 7.52
N MET A 117 -5.22 1.71 8.26
CA MET A 117 -5.34 1.71 9.73
C MET A 117 -4.61 2.90 10.35
N ALA A 118 -3.43 3.27 9.84
CA ALA A 118 -2.70 4.44 10.33
C ALA A 118 -3.44 5.74 10.01
N LEU A 119 -3.99 5.88 8.79
CA LEU A 119 -4.81 7.04 8.42
C LEU A 119 -6.10 7.14 9.23
N ALA A 120 -6.79 6.02 9.43
CA ALA A 120 -8.02 5.95 10.21
C ALA A 120 -7.78 6.45 11.64
N ASP A 121 -6.70 5.99 12.27
CA ASP A 121 -6.28 6.45 13.61
C ASP A 121 -5.92 7.95 13.59
N TYR A 122 -5.05 8.37 12.68
CA TYR A 122 -4.58 9.76 12.58
C TYR A 122 -5.69 10.78 12.29
N LEU A 123 -6.67 10.42 11.46
CA LEU A 123 -7.80 11.27 11.11
C LEU A 123 -9.01 11.09 12.02
N SER A 124 -8.97 10.12 12.95
CA SER A 124 -10.11 9.74 13.78
C SER A 124 -11.34 9.36 12.95
N LEU A 125 -11.13 8.58 11.88
CA LEU A 125 -12.17 8.11 10.96
C LEU A 125 -12.31 6.58 11.06
N PRO A 126 -13.51 6.02 10.81
CA PRO A 126 -13.67 4.57 10.72
C PRO A 126 -12.95 4.02 9.48
N SER A 127 -12.50 2.77 9.53
CA SER A 127 -11.71 2.16 8.46
C SER A 127 -12.47 2.00 7.13
N ASP A 128 -13.79 1.95 7.18
CA ASP A 128 -14.68 1.87 6.00
C ASP A 128 -14.84 3.23 5.27
N ALA A 129 -14.34 4.33 5.85
CA ALA A 129 -14.22 5.62 5.15
C ALA A 129 -13.18 5.58 4.01
N PHE A 130 -12.35 4.54 3.96
CA PHE A 130 -11.24 4.38 3.04
C PHE A 130 -11.50 3.27 2.01
N THR A 131 -11.11 3.51 0.76
CA THR A 131 -11.12 2.50 -0.30
C THR A 131 -9.70 2.22 -0.75
N SER A 132 -9.29 0.95 -0.65
CA SER A 132 -7.97 0.46 -1.02
C SER A 132 -7.89 0.18 -2.52
N TYR A 133 -6.99 0.85 -3.24
CA TYR A 133 -6.67 0.56 -4.63
C TYR A 133 -5.30 -0.12 -4.75
N ILE A 134 -5.29 -1.42 -5.06
CA ILE A 134 -4.07 -2.15 -5.41
C ILE A 134 -3.90 -2.13 -6.93
N VAL A 135 -2.93 -1.34 -7.40
CA VAL A 135 -2.73 -1.02 -8.81
C VAL A 135 -1.48 -1.71 -9.33
N PHE A 136 -1.64 -2.74 -10.15
CA PHE A 136 -0.52 -3.40 -10.81
C PHE A 136 -0.20 -2.78 -12.17
N SER A 137 1.06 -2.82 -12.61
CA SER A 137 1.40 -2.48 -14.00
C SER A 137 0.64 -3.37 -15.00
N GLU A 138 0.26 -2.79 -16.14
CA GLU A 138 -0.30 -3.47 -17.31
C GLU A 138 0.61 -4.57 -17.89
N ARG A 139 1.90 -4.57 -17.54
CA ARG A 139 2.88 -5.59 -17.95
C ARG A 139 2.69 -6.94 -17.24
N CYS A 140 1.90 -7.00 -16.17
CA CYS A 140 1.58 -8.25 -15.50
C CYS A 140 0.22 -8.81 -15.97
N ARG A 141 -0.01 -10.10 -15.73
CA ARG A 141 -1.34 -10.73 -15.78
C ARG A 141 -1.71 -11.23 -14.39
N LEU A 142 -2.82 -10.73 -13.87
CA LEU A 142 -3.43 -11.19 -12.62
C LEU A 142 -4.10 -12.55 -12.87
N LYS A 143 -3.54 -13.65 -12.34
CA LYS A 143 -3.99 -15.02 -12.65
C LYS A 143 -4.91 -15.62 -11.59
N LYS A 144 -4.41 -15.76 -10.36
CA LYS A 144 -5.20 -16.26 -9.21
C LYS A 144 -5.05 -15.24 -8.08
N VAL A 145 -5.71 -14.11 -8.23
CA VAL A 145 -5.79 -13.05 -7.21
C VAL A 145 -7.25 -12.89 -6.76
N PRO A 146 -7.50 -12.32 -5.57
CA PRO A 146 -8.87 -12.03 -5.13
C PRO A 146 -9.59 -11.12 -6.13
N LYS A 147 -10.91 -11.27 -6.21
CA LYS A 147 -11.75 -10.32 -6.97
C LYS A 147 -11.84 -8.99 -6.21
N SER A 148 -11.98 -7.90 -6.95
CA SER A 148 -12.26 -6.59 -6.35
C SER A 148 -13.59 -6.58 -5.61
N THR A 149 -13.64 -5.86 -4.49
CA THR A 149 -14.86 -5.50 -3.75
C THR A 149 -15.05 -3.97 -3.81
N GLN A 150 -16.04 -3.44 -3.09
CA GLN A 150 -16.23 -1.99 -2.92
C GLN A 150 -15.11 -1.34 -2.08
N GLU A 151 -14.53 -2.08 -1.14
CA GLU A 151 -13.50 -1.61 -0.20
C GLU A 151 -12.09 -1.84 -0.73
N ILE A 152 -11.89 -2.94 -1.48
CA ILE A 152 -10.57 -3.36 -1.98
C ILE A 152 -10.65 -3.60 -3.48
N VAL A 153 -10.09 -2.68 -4.26
CA VAL A 153 -10.02 -2.75 -5.71
C VAL A 153 -8.65 -3.27 -6.13
N ILE A 154 -8.61 -4.35 -6.91
CA ILE A 154 -7.37 -4.94 -7.43
C ILE A 154 -7.44 -4.94 -8.96
N LEU A 155 -6.56 -4.20 -9.61
CA LEU A 155 -6.61 -4.03 -11.06
C LEU A 155 -5.25 -3.71 -11.67
N GLN A 156 -5.21 -3.71 -13.00
CA GLN A 156 -4.10 -3.17 -13.78
C GLN A 156 -4.28 -1.67 -13.97
N ARG A 157 -3.19 -0.91 -13.96
CA ARG A 157 -3.11 0.56 -14.03
C ARG A 157 -3.92 1.16 -15.16
N ASN A 158 -3.85 0.60 -16.37
CA ASN A 158 -4.63 1.06 -17.52
C ASN A 158 -6.16 0.99 -17.33
N LYS A 159 -6.66 0.19 -16.38
CA LYS A 159 -8.08 0.10 -16.02
C LYS A 159 -8.47 0.98 -14.84
N MET A 160 -7.49 1.53 -14.12
CA MET A 160 -7.70 2.24 -12.86
C MET A 160 -8.63 3.44 -13.03
N LEU A 161 -8.30 4.37 -13.92
CA LEU A 161 -9.04 5.62 -14.06
C LEU A 161 -10.48 5.39 -14.52
N LYS A 162 -10.69 4.44 -15.44
CA LYS A 162 -12.05 4.03 -15.87
C LYS A 162 -12.86 3.44 -14.71
N ASN A 163 -12.25 2.59 -13.89
CA ASN A 163 -12.89 2.03 -12.71
C ASN A 163 -13.22 3.12 -11.68
N LEU A 164 -12.26 3.96 -11.31
CA LEU A 164 -12.44 5.04 -10.33
C LEU A 164 -13.55 6.01 -10.74
N ARG A 165 -13.56 6.46 -12.01
CA ARG A 165 -14.66 7.29 -12.55
C ARG A 165 -16.02 6.62 -12.44
N LYS A 166 -16.10 5.31 -12.69
CA LYS A 166 -17.36 4.55 -12.56
C LYS A 166 -17.81 4.50 -11.11
N GLU A 167 -16.89 4.34 -10.17
CA GLU A 167 -17.21 4.32 -8.74
C GLU A 167 -17.64 5.70 -8.23
N LEU A 168 -16.92 6.77 -8.57
CA LEU A 168 -17.27 8.14 -8.18
C LEU A 168 -18.64 8.60 -8.72
N LYS A 169 -19.09 8.07 -9.87
CA LYS A 169 -20.43 8.34 -10.40
C LYS A 169 -21.56 7.73 -9.56
N LYS A 170 -21.29 6.64 -8.85
CA LYS A 170 -22.29 5.92 -8.03
C LYS A 170 -22.33 6.40 -6.59
N ARG A 171 -21.26 7.03 -6.11
CA ARG A 171 -21.14 7.49 -4.73
C ARG A 171 -21.78 8.85 -4.56
N GLU A 172 -22.35 9.06 -3.38
CA GLU A 172 -22.82 10.37 -2.93
C GLU A 172 -21.65 11.23 -2.45
N VAL A 173 -21.89 12.54 -2.36
CA VAL A 173 -20.97 13.48 -1.73
C VAL A 173 -21.10 13.32 -0.22
N ILE A 174 -19.98 13.03 0.44
CA ILE A 174 -19.90 12.77 1.89
C ILE A 174 -18.93 13.70 2.62
N TYR A 175 -18.13 14.49 1.89
CA TYR A 175 -17.26 15.51 2.47
C TYR A 175 -17.47 16.86 1.78
N THR A 176 -17.58 17.93 2.57
CA THR A 176 -17.59 19.30 2.04
C THR A 176 -16.19 19.74 1.64
N LYS A 177 -16.11 20.85 0.92
CA LYS A 177 -14.83 21.48 0.54
C LYS A 177 -14.00 21.87 1.76
N GLU A 178 -14.65 22.34 2.82
CA GLU A 178 -14.02 22.71 4.09
C GLU A 178 -13.43 21.48 4.77
N GLN A 179 -14.15 20.36 4.81
CA GLN A 179 -13.64 19.09 5.35
C GLN A 179 -12.45 18.57 4.55
N ILE A 180 -12.46 18.67 3.22
CA ILE A 180 -11.30 18.31 2.38
C ILE A 180 -10.09 19.18 2.72
N LYS A 181 -10.30 20.49 2.92
CA LYS A 181 -9.24 21.43 3.32
C LYS A 181 -8.69 21.12 4.72
N GLU A 182 -9.54 20.73 5.67
CA GLU A 182 -9.10 20.27 7.00
C GLU A 182 -8.23 19.02 6.90
N PHE A 183 -8.62 18.04 6.07
CA PHE A 183 -7.78 16.88 5.82
C PHE A 183 -6.45 17.26 5.17
N GLU A 184 -6.45 18.17 4.19
CA GLU A 184 -5.22 18.67 3.58
C GLU A 184 -4.30 19.30 4.63
N MET A 185 -4.83 20.18 5.48
CA MET A 185 -4.04 20.85 6.54
C MET A 185 -3.41 19.86 7.51
N LYS A 186 -4.09 18.76 7.85
CA LYS A 186 -3.55 17.71 8.73
C LYS A 186 -2.50 16.81 8.06
N LEU A 187 -2.66 16.52 6.76
CA LEU A 187 -1.85 15.50 6.07
C LEU A 187 -0.68 16.07 5.27
N LYS A 188 -0.80 17.31 4.76
CA LYS A 188 0.26 17.97 3.98
C LYS A 188 1.58 18.12 4.73
N PRO A 189 1.62 18.38 6.06
CA PRO A 189 2.86 18.35 6.81
C PRO A 189 3.56 16.97 6.78
N LEU A 190 2.79 15.89 6.64
CA LEU A 190 3.32 14.52 6.60
C LEU A 190 3.93 14.15 5.23
N THR A 191 3.77 14.97 4.19
CA THR A 191 4.38 14.72 2.86
C THR A 191 5.76 15.36 2.72
N ASN A 192 6.09 16.29 3.61
CA ASN A 192 7.31 17.10 3.55
C ASN A 192 8.20 16.85 4.78
N VAL A 193 8.35 15.57 5.15
CA VAL A 193 9.21 15.19 6.29
C VAL A 193 10.69 15.32 5.95
N SER A 194 11.51 15.56 6.97
CA SER A 194 12.96 15.69 6.80
C SER A 194 13.60 14.36 6.36
N ASP A 195 14.81 14.42 5.81
CA ASP A 195 15.53 13.23 5.37
C ASP A 195 15.89 12.31 6.55
N GLU A 196 16.02 12.86 7.77
CA GLU A 196 16.19 12.08 9.00
C GLU A 196 14.97 11.22 9.28
N VAL A 197 13.75 11.76 9.13
CA VAL A 197 12.50 10.99 9.31
C VAL A 197 12.40 9.87 8.27
N LYS A 198 12.80 10.15 7.02
CA LYS A 198 12.84 9.11 5.96
C LYS A 198 13.85 8.01 6.31
N LYS A 199 15.05 8.38 6.77
CA LYS A 199 16.08 7.41 7.19
C LYS A 199 15.61 6.56 8.38
N GLN A 200 15.02 7.18 9.40
CA GLN A 200 14.46 6.46 10.55
C GLN A 200 13.37 5.48 10.11
N HIS A 201 12.51 5.87 9.16
CA HIS A 201 11.51 4.97 8.59
C HIS A 201 12.16 3.72 7.92
N ILE A 202 13.27 3.90 7.20
CA ILE A 202 14.04 2.79 6.60
C ILE A 202 14.55 1.83 7.67
N GLU A 203 15.13 2.37 8.74
CA GLU A 203 15.67 1.58 9.84
C GLU A 203 14.56 0.83 10.58
N ASP A 204 13.42 1.48 10.82
CA ASP A 204 12.25 0.89 11.47
C ASP A 204 11.65 -0.29 10.71
N ILE A 205 11.67 -0.24 9.38
CA ILE A 205 11.24 -1.35 8.52
C ILE A 205 12.22 -2.52 8.62
N LYS A 206 13.52 -2.25 8.62
CA LYS A 206 14.55 -3.31 8.78
C LYS A 206 14.41 -4.01 10.14
N GLN A 207 14.26 -3.24 11.22
CA GLN A 207 14.11 -3.79 12.58
C GLN A 207 12.77 -4.52 12.81
N LYS A 208 11.71 -4.20 12.04
CA LYS A 208 10.39 -4.87 12.16
C LYS A 208 10.44 -6.38 11.93
N HIS A 209 11.48 -6.89 11.27
CA HIS A 209 11.64 -8.33 11.07
C HIS A 209 11.90 -9.08 12.39
N ASP A 210 12.42 -8.41 13.44
CA ASP A 210 12.92 -9.07 14.64
C ASP A 210 12.04 -8.91 15.91
N SER A 211 11.09 -7.98 15.95
CA SER A 211 10.31 -7.65 17.18
C SER A 211 9.10 -8.55 17.51
N ASP A 212 8.96 -8.95 18.78
CA ASP A 212 7.78 -9.65 19.34
C ASP A 212 6.58 -8.76 19.66
N ILE A 213 6.67 -7.47 19.37
CA ILE A 213 5.54 -6.54 19.50
C ILE A 213 4.87 -6.36 18.15
N CYS A 214 3.54 -6.43 18.14
CA CYS A 214 2.81 -6.24 16.91
C CYS A 214 2.99 -4.78 16.44
N PRO A 215 3.47 -4.56 15.20
CA PRO A 215 3.68 -3.22 14.68
C PRO A 215 2.38 -2.46 14.36
N PHE A 216 1.23 -3.11 14.51
CA PHE A 216 -0.10 -2.57 14.22
C PHE A 216 -0.83 -2.25 15.51
N CYS A 217 -1.05 -3.28 16.32
CA CYS A 217 -1.85 -3.20 17.53
C CYS A 217 -1.01 -2.86 18.76
N GLY A 218 0.33 -2.87 18.70
CA GLY A 218 1.20 -2.64 19.86
C GLY A 218 1.09 -3.73 20.93
N LYS A 219 0.13 -4.65 20.80
CA LYS A 219 -0.02 -5.83 21.65
C LYS A 219 1.03 -6.88 21.27
N LYS A 220 1.32 -7.78 22.19
CA LYS A 220 2.30 -8.86 21.97
C LYS A 220 1.92 -9.72 20.77
N LEU A 221 2.92 -10.12 20.02
CA LEU A 221 2.86 -11.26 19.13
C LEU A 221 3.09 -12.51 19.96
N ILE A 222 2.30 -13.54 19.70
CA ILE A 222 2.48 -14.85 20.31
C ILE A 222 2.62 -15.90 19.24
N LYS A 223 3.43 -16.92 19.53
CA LYS A 223 3.58 -18.10 18.70
C LYS A 223 2.26 -18.86 18.70
N ARG A 224 1.72 -19.11 17.51
CA ARG A 224 0.48 -19.84 17.22
C ARG A 224 0.80 -20.92 16.21
N THR A 225 0.03 -22.00 16.26
CA THR A 225 0.14 -23.10 15.30
C THR A 225 -1.00 -23.00 14.31
N GLY A 226 -0.69 -23.04 13.01
CA GLY A 226 -1.67 -23.09 11.95
C GLY A 226 -1.37 -24.23 10.97
N LYS A 227 -2.19 -24.35 9.93
CA LYS A 227 -2.05 -25.37 8.88
C LYS A 227 -0.66 -25.44 8.24
N TYR A 228 0.07 -24.32 8.21
CA TYR A 228 1.37 -24.21 7.57
C TYR A 228 2.54 -24.11 8.56
N GLY A 229 2.34 -24.53 9.81
CA GLY A 229 3.34 -24.49 10.88
C GLY A 229 3.15 -23.34 11.86
N GLN A 230 4.22 -23.05 12.60
CA GLN A 230 4.20 -22.04 13.65
C GLN A 230 4.40 -20.64 13.08
N PHE A 231 3.62 -19.68 13.58
CA PHE A 231 3.71 -18.27 13.21
C PHE A 231 3.47 -17.40 14.44
N MET A 232 3.96 -16.17 14.43
CA MET A 232 3.67 -15.15 15.43
C MET A 232 2.37 -14.42 15.04
N GLY A 233 1.37 -14.34 15.91
CA GLY A 233 0.11 -13.60 15.68
C GLY A 233 -0.19 -12.56 16.77
N CYS A 234 -0.75 -11.40 16.39
CA CYS A 234 -1.16 -10.37 17.37
C CYS A 234 -2.22 -10.94 18.32
N THR A 235 -2.02 -10.71 19.62
CA THR A 235 -2.98 -11.03 20.69
C THR A 235 -4.28 -10.22 20.60
N GLY A 236 -4.32 -9.17 19.78
CA GLY A 236 -5.49 -8.34 19.50
C GLY A 236 -6.45 -8.84 18.42
N TYR A 237 -6.31 -10.07 17.93
CA TYR A 237 -7.30 -10.71 17.07
C TYR A 237 -8.68 -10.77 17.78
N PRO A 238 -9.84 -10.55 17.09
CA PRO A 238 -10.00 -10.39 15.64
C PRO A 238 -9.79 -8.97 15.11
N LYS A 239 -9.72 -7.96 16.00
CA LYS A 239 -9.58 -6.54 15.63
C LYS A 239 -8.23 -6.22 14.98
N CYS A 240 -7.18 -6.97 15.30
CA CYS A 240 -5.89 -6.89 14.62
C CYS A 240 -5.45 -8.28 14.13
N LYS A 241 -5.46 -8.46 12.80
CA LYS A 241 -5.18 -9.73 12.11
C LYS A 241 -3.71 -9.90 11.69
N TYR A 242 -2.80 -9.13 12.28
CA TYR A 242 -1.39 -9.21 11.92
C TYR A 242 -0.75 -10.54 12.36
N THR A 243 0.09 -11.08 11.47
CA THR A 243 0.90 -12.28 11.68
C THR A 243 2.27 -12.15 11.01
N ARG A 244 3.32 -12.74 11.60
CA ARG A 244 4.64 -12.95 10.96
C ARG A 244 5.06 -14.42 11.09
N GLN A 245 5.79 -14.95 10.12
CA GLN A 245 6.47 -16.24 10.23
C GLN A 245 7.61 -16.13 11.25
N ILE A 246 7.91 -17.25 11.88
CA ILE A 246 9.13 -17.38 12.67
C ILE A 246 10.18 -17.81 11.65
N ASP A 247 11.18 -16.96 11.42
CA ASP A 247 12.30 -17.33 10.55
C ASP A 247 13.00 -18.56 11.17
N LYS A 248 13.35 -19.54 10.34
CA LYS A 248 14.01 -20.79 10.76
C LYS A 248 15.47 -20.55 11.04
#